data_AF-A0A7K2QP32-F1
#
_entry.id   AF-A0A7K2QP32-F1
#
_cell.length_a   1.000
_cell.length_b   1.000
_cell.length_c   1.000
_cell.angle_alpha   90.00
_cell.angle_beta   90.00
_cell.angle_gamma   90.00
#
_symmetry.space_group_name_H-M   'P 1'
#
loop_
_entity.id
_entity.type
_entity.pdbx_description
1 polymer ?
#
loop_
_entity_poly.entity_id
_entity_poly.type
_entity_poly.pdbx_seq_one_letter_code
_entity_poly.pdbx_strand_id
1 'polypeptide(L)' 'ESARTSVRMAWDDPEASRPYVRAHAQELDPAVADQHIGLYVNEFTADLGDAGYAAVRGLLTRAAAEGLVPAIAGDALAFP' A
#
# COMPACT_ATOMS: atom_id res chain seq x y z
N GLU A 1 4.04 -0.17 -12.82
CA GLU A 1 4.72 -1.43 -13.19
C GLU A 1 5.88 -1.84 -12.27
N SER A 2 7.03 -1.17 -12.22
CA SER A 2 8.20 -1.67 -11.43
C SER A 2 7.91 -1.95 -9.95
N ALA A 3 7.12 -1.10 -9.28
CA ALA A 3 6.71 -1.31 -7.89
C ALA A 3 5.86 -2.58 -7.70
N ARG A 4 4.90 -2.81 -8.61
CA ARG A 4 4.02 -3.99 -8.62
C ARG A 4 4.83 -5.27 -8.81
N THR A 5 5.80 -5.25 -9.72
CA THR A 5 6.73 -6.37 -9.93
C THR A 5 7.53 -6.66 -8.65
N SER A 6 8.05 -5.64 -7.98
CA SER A 6 8.79 -5.78 -6.72
C SER A 6 7.96 -6.47 -5.63
N VAL A 7 6.70 -6.05 -5.44
CA VAL A 7 5.78 -6.67 -4.47
C VAL A 7 5.55 -8.15 -4.80
N ARG A 8 5.31 -8.48 -6.08
CA ARG A 8 5.10 -9.86 -6.51
C ARG A 8 6.34 -10.74 -6.30
N MET A 9 7.54 -10.22 -6.58
CA MET A 9 8.79 -10.94 -6.31
C MET A 9 8.96 -11.24 -4.82
N ALA A 10 8.61 -10.30 -3.94
CA ALA A 10 8.66 -10.51 -2.49
C ALA A 10 7.59 -11.49 -1.98
N TRP A 11 6.46 -11.64 -2.69
CA TRP A 11 5.47 -12.70 -2.38
C TRP A 11 5.92 -14.08 -2.86
N ASP A 12 6.54 -14.15 -4.05
CA ASP A 12 7.04 -15.41 -4.61
C ASP A 12 8.26 -15.92 -3.82
N ASP A 13 9.11 -15.02 -3.32
CA ASP A 13 10.26 -15.33 -2.46
C ASP A 13 10.38 -14.30 -1.30
N PRO A 14 9.69 -14.54 -0.17
CA PRO A 14 9.78 -13.67 1.00
C PRO A 14 11.19 -13.55 1.59
N GLU A 15 12.00 -14.60 1.48
CA GLU A 15 13.37 -14.63 2.03
C GLU A 15 14.30 -13.65 1.30
N ALA A 16 14.06 -13.38 0.02
CA ALA A 16 14.84 -12.42 -0.75
C ALA A 16 14.89 -11.03 -0.11
N SER A 17 13.81 -10.60 0.55
CA SER A 17 13.71 -9.28 1.19
C SER A 17 14.07 -9.26 2.68
N ARG A 18 14.09 -10.42 3.34
CA ARG A 18 14.25 -10.55 4.80
C ARG A 18 15.55 -9.95 5.36
N PRO A 19 16.74 -10.12 4.74
CA PRO A 19 17.96 -9.47 5.22
C PRO A 19 17.85 -7.95 5.27
N TYR A 20 17.20 -7.35 4.27
CA TYR A 20 16.98 -5.91 4.20
C TYR A 20 15.99 -5.45 5.26
N VAL A 21 14.84 -6.14 5.39
CA VAL A 21 13.85 -5.85 6.43
C VAL A 21 14.49 -5.88 7.82
N ARG A 22 15.26 -6.93 8.14
CA ARG A 22 15.95 -7.07 9.42
C ARG A 22 16.97 -5.96 9.69
N ALA A 23 17.70 -5.54 8.66
CA ALA A 23 18.65 -4.44 8.79
C ALA A 23 17.99 -3.11 9.13
N HIS A 24 16.71 -2.92 8.76
CA HIS A 24 15.95 -1.68 9.00
C HIS A 24 14.91 -1.79 10.14
N ALA A 25 14.72 -2.97 10.72
CA ALA A 25 13.81 -3.23 11.84
C ALA A 25 14.49 -4.13 12.90
N GLN A 26 15.72 -3.79 13.28
CA GLN A 26 16.62 -4.63 14.08
C GLN A 26 16.04 -5.01 15.46
N GLU A 27 15.22 -4.14 16.03
CA GLU A 27 14.59 -4.33 17.34
C GLU A 27 13.29 -5.14 17.26
N LEU A 28 12.78 -5.41 16.05
CA LEU A 28 11.53 -6.11 15.85
C LEU A 28 11.75 -7.62 15.92
N ASP A 29 10.96 -8.29 16.76
CA ASP A 29 10.91 -9.76 16.75
C ASP A 29 10.51 -10.28 15.36
N PRO A 30 11.15 -11.35 14.84
CA PRO A 30 10.85 -11.87 13.51
C PRO A 30 9.37 -12.22 13.29
N ALA A 31 8.70 -12.79 14.28
CA ALA A 31 7.29 -13.15 14.16
C ALA A 31 6.38 -11.91 14.18
N VAL A 32 6.81 -10.82 14.85
CA VAL A 32 6.11 -9.53 14.79
C VAL A 32 6.32 -8.85 13.44
N ALA A 33 7.53 -8.96 12.85
CA ALA A 33 7.81 -8.47 11.51
C ALA A 33 6.96 -9.16 10.45
N ASP A 34 6.82 -10.48 10.53
CA ASP A 34 5.97 -11.25 9.61
C ASP A 34 4.48 -10.83 9.71
N GLN A 35 3.97 -10.61 10.93
CA GLN A 35 2.61 -10.09 11.14
C GLN A 35 2.44 -8.68 10.58
N HIS A 36 3.44 -7.80 10.77
CA HIS A 36 3.42 -6.45 10.24
C HIS A 36 3.37 -6.45 8.69
N ILE A 37 4.22 -7.27 8.06
CA ILE A 37 4.21 -7.45 6.60
C ILE A 37 2.85 -7.98 6.15
N GLY A 38 2.32 -9.02 6.78
CA GLY A 38 1.02 -9.60 6.41
C GLY A 38 -0.16 -8.63 6.56
N LEU A 39 -0.09 -7.69 7.51
CA LEU A 39 -1.13 -6.68 7.71
C LEU A 39 -1.10 -5.60 6.61
N TYR A 40 0.08 -5.13 6.23
CA TYR A 40 0.23 -3.94 5.36
C TYR A 40 0.58 -4.26 3.91
N VAL A 41 1.06 -5.47 3.61
CA VAL A 41 1.42 -5.93 2.26
C VAL A 41 0.41 -6.98 1.79
N ASN A 42 -0.65 -6.50 1.15
CA ASN A 42 -1.80 -7.31 0.70
C ASN A 42 -2.15 -6.98 -0.76
N GLU A 43 -3.29 -7.47 -1.25
CA GLU A 43 -3.74 -7.24 -2.63
C GLU A 43 -3.76 -5.76 -3.02
N PHE A 44 -4.11 -4.86 -2.09
CA PHE A 44 -4.15 -3.41 -2.32
C PHE A 44 -2.75 -2.80 -2.51
N THR A 45 -1.71 -3.45 -1.99
CA THR A 45 -0.31 -3.04 -2.21
C THR A 45 0.12 -3.31 -3.65
N ALA A 46 -0.38 -4.40 -4.25
CA ALA A 46 -0.09 -4.71 -5.65
C ALA A 46 -1.00 -3.96 -6.61
N ASP A 47 -2.28 -3.81 -6.28
CA ASP A 47 -3.27 -3.05 -7.04
C ASP A 47 -4.40 -2.54 -6.15
N LEU A 48 -4.71 -1.25 -6.20
CA LEU A 48 -5.87 -0.72 -5.48
C LEU A 48 -7.18 -1.28 -6.02
N GLY A 49 -7.27 -1.54 -7.33
CA GLY A 49 -8.49 -1.92 -8.02
C GLY A 49 -9.62 -0.91 -7.82
N ASP A 50 -10.81 -1.27 -8.30
CA ASP A 50 -11.97 -0.39 -8.23
C ASP A 50 -12.35 -0.03 -6.79
N ALA A 51 -12.25 -1.00 -5.88
CA ALA A 51 -12.57 -0.83 -4.46
C ALA A 51 -11.58 0.13 -3.76
N GLY A 52 -10.28 -0.02 -3.99
CA GLY A 52 -9.27 0.87 -3.42
C GLY A 52 -9.40 2.29 -3.96
N TYR A 53 -9.60 2.47 -5.28
CA TYR A 53 -9.86 3.79 -5.84
C TYR A 53 -11.18 4.40 -5.33
N ALA A 54 -12.22 3.60 -5.12
CA ALA A 54 -13.46 4.07 -4.50
C ALA A 54 -13.25 4.51 -3.05
N ALA A 55 -12.42 3.80 -2.28
CA ALA A 55 -12.06 4.18 -0.91
C ALA A 55 -11.29 5.51 -0.87
N VAL A 56 -10.30 5.69 -1.77
CA VAL A 56 -9.55 6.96 -1.90
C VAL A 56 -10.47 8.12 -2.26
N ARG A 57 -11.36 7.95 -3.26
CA ARG A 57 -12.38 8.97 -3.59
C ARG A 57 -13.25 9.29 -2.38
N GLY A 58 -13.76 8.28 -1.68
CA GLY A 58 -14.60 8.46 -0.51
C GLY A 58 -13.92 9.26 0.60
N LEU A 59 -12.65 8.96 0.88
CA LEU A 59 -11.85 9.68 1.88
C LEU A 59 -11.66 11.16 1.47
N LEU A 60 -11.19 11.40 0.25
CA LEU A 60 -10.88 12.76 -0.23
C LEU A 60 -12.13 13.61 -0.39
N THR A 61 -13.25 13.05 -0.86
CA THR A 61 -14.53 13.76 -0.95
C THR A 61 -15.03 14.19 0.44
N ARG A 62 -14.94 13.33 1.45
CA ARG A 62 -15.32 13.68 2.83
C ARG A 62 -14.40 14.76 3.40
N ALA A 63 -13.09 14.62 3.21
CA ALA A 63 -12.13 15.62 3.67
C ALA A 63 -12.35 16.99 2.99
N ALA A 64 -12.71 17.02 1.70
CA ALA A 64 -13.05 18.24 1.00
C ALA A 64 -14.34 18.88 1.51
N ALA A 65 -15.35 18.09 1.86
CA ALA A 65 -16.59 18.59 2.47
C ALA A 65 -16.33 19.26 3.83
N GLU A 66 -15.33 18.79 4.57
CA GLU A 66 -14.87 19.40 5.83
C GLU A 66 -13.86 20.55 5.63
N GLY A 67 -13.51 20.90 4.38
CA GLY A 67 -12.55 21.96 4.07
C GLY A 67 -11.08 21.63 4.40
N LEU A 68 -10.75 20.35 4.64
CA LEU A 68 -9.39 19.91 4.97
C LEU A 68 -8.46 19.84 3.75
N VAL A 69 -9.04 19.60 2.58
CA VAL A 69 -8.33 19.52 1.28
C VAL A 69 -9.18 20.13 0.17
N PRO A 70 -8.59 20.52 -0.98
CA PRO A 70 -9.37 20.93 -2.15
C PRO A 70 -10.27 19.80 -2.68
N ALA A 71 -11.37 20.18 -3.35
CA ALA A 71 -12.22 19.21 -4.05
C ALA A 71 -11.45 18.54 -5.19
N ILE A 72 -11.67 17.23 -5.36
CA ILE A 72 -11.06 16.44 -6.44
C ILE A 72 -11.91 16.48 -7.71
N ALA A 73 -11.27 16.57 -8.88
CA ALA A 73 -11.94 16.39 -10.16
C ALA A 73 -12.36 14.92 -10.36
N GLY A 74 -13.40 14.69 -11.16
CA GLY A 74 -13.96 13.34 -11.37
C GLY A 74 -12.97 12.34 -11.99
N ASP A 75 -12.01 12.84 -12.77
CA ASP A 75 -10.95 12.10 -13.44
C ASP A 75 -9.60 12.17 -12.70
N ALA A 76 -9.54 12.79 -11.52
CA ALA A 76 -8.27 13.02 -10.79
C ALA A 76 -7.51 11.73 -10.40
N LEU A 77 -8.18 10.57 -10.43
CA LEU A 77 -7.58 9.26 -10.17
C LEU A 77 -7.57 8.34 -11.40
N ALA A 78 -7.87 8.87 -12.59
CA ALA A 78 -7.73 8.14 -13.84
C ALA A 78 -6.26 8.20 -14.28
N PHE A 79 -5.49 7.21 -13.84
CA PHE A 79 -4.10 7.06 -14.25
C PHE A 79 -3.99 6.21 -15.53
N PRO A 80 -3.03 6.51 -16.42
CA PRO A 80 -2.76 5.73 -17.62
C PRO A 80 -2.22 4.33 -17.31
#